data_AF-A0A7L8AIC7-F1
#
_entry.id   AF-A0A7L8AIC7-F1
#
_cell.length_a   1.000
_cell.length_b   1.000
_cell.length_c   1.000
_cell.angle_alpha   90.00
_cell.angle_beta   90.00
_cell.angle_gamma   90.00
#
_symmetry.space_group_name_H-M   'P 1'
#
loop_
_entity.id
_entity.type
_entity.pdbx_description
1 polymer ?
#
loop_
_entity_poly.entity_id
_entity_poly.type
_entity_poly.pdbx_seq_one_letter_code
_entity_poly.pdbx_strand_id
1 'polypeptide(L)'
;MEDKLHQFFSENNFDLQEPHSGHLERFERKLNRPNKKAKTSWKWLSVAASVVLVLGFWLGSNHQKKQMDLADVSPKMEEVQNYFVSTINQEIKTLELNRSLDTESIIESALEELEELEDNYKLFVQELTKNGKHRRIIAAMIKNYQRRLDILERTLKQIDKIKNSNNFNNEIYI
;
A
#
# COMPACT_ATOMS: atom_id res chain seq x y z
N MET A 1 -16.37 -54.54 13.27
CA MET A 1 -16.88 -53.32 12.62
C MET A 1 -16.38 -53.39 11.19
N GLU A 2 -17.27 -53.52 10.22
CA GLU A 2 -16.89 -53.53 8.80
C GLU A 2 -16.24 -52.20 8.43
N ASP A 3 -15.15 -52.28 7.66
CA ASP A 3 -14.33 -51.14 7.28
C ASP A 3 -15.03 -50.35 6.16
N LYS A 4 -15.94 -49.46 6.59
CA LYS A 4 -16.73 -48.59 5.70
C LYS A 4 -15.86 -47.69 4.82
N LEU A 5 -14.61 -47.42 5.23
CA LEU A 5 -13.67 -46.64 4.42
C LEU A 5 -13.21 -47.44 3.21
N HIS A 6 -12.90 -48.72 3.39
CA HIS A 6 -12.45 -49.57 2.29
C HIS A 6 -13.51 -49.72 1.20
N GLN A 7 -14.79 -49.83 1.60
CA GLN A 7 -15.91 -49.87 0.66
C GLN A 7 -16.08 -48.55 -0.10
N PHE A 8 -15.98 -47.41 0.59
CA PHE A 8 -16.05 -46.07 -0.03
C PHE A 8 -14.96 -45.85 -1.08
N PHE A 9 -13.72 -46.29 -0.82
CA PHE A 9 -12.62 -46.17 -1.79
C PHE A 9 -12.71 -47.16 -2.95
N SER A 10 -13.33 -48.33 -2.76
CA SER A 10 -13.46 -49.34 -3.82
C SER A 10 -14.59 -49.03 -4.79
N GLU A 11 -15.64 -48.33 -4.33
CA GLU A 11 -16.80 -47.94 -5.15
C GLU A 11 -16.59 -46.63 -5.93
N ASN A 12 -15.56 -45.84 -5.59
CA ASN A 12 -15.28 -44.54 -6.22
C ASN A 12 -13.94 -44.56 -6.96
N ASN A 13 -13.95 -44.30 -8.28
CA ASN A 13 -12.74 -44.14 -9.08
C ASN A 13 -12.15 -42.72 -8.84
N PHE A 14 -11.14 -42.62 -7.98
CA PHE A 14 -10.48 -41.33 -7.68
C PHE A 14 -9.36 -40.98 -8.68
N ASP A 15 -8.81 -41.96 -9.40
CA ASP A 15 -7.70 -41.79 -10.38
C ASP A 15 -8.19 -41.42 -11.79
N LEU A 16 -9.23 -40.58 -11.89
CA LEU A 16 -9.79 -40.23 -13.20
C LEU A 16 -9.04 -39.08 -13.88
N GLN A 17 -8.23 -38.30 -13.15
CA GLN A 17 -7.60 -37.09 -13.67
C GLN A 17 -6.21 -36.87 -13.06
N GLU A 18 -5.21 -36.80 -13.92
CA GLU A 18 -3.86 -36.38 -13.54
C GLU A 18 -3.85 -34.85 -13.37
N PRO A 19 -3.19 -34.31 -12.32
CA PRO A 19 -3.16 -32.87 -12.09
C PRO A 19 -2.44 -32.14 -13.22
N HIS A 20 -2.90 -30.93 -13.55
CA HIS A 20 -2.28 -30.07 -14.56
C HIS A 20 -0.76 -29.90 -14.34
N SER A 21 0.00 -29.85 -15.43
CA SER A 21 1.45 -29.60 -15.41
C SER A 21 1.81 -28.41 -14.51
N GLY A 22 2.84 -28.55 -13.68
CA GLY A 22 3.23 -27.54 -12.68
C GLY A 22 2.56 -27.70 -11.32
N HIS A 23 1.60 -28.62 -11.14
CA HIS A 23 0.94 -28.84 -9.85
C HIS A 23 1.92 -29.29 -8.76
N LEU A 24 2.85 -30.18 -9.10
CA LEU A 24 3.84 -30.71 -8.16
C LEU A 24 4.78 -29.60 -7.68
N GLU A 25 5.26 -28.75 -8.58
CA GLU A 25 6.12 -27.60 -8.26
C GLU A 25 5.38 -26.56 -7.41
N ARG A 26 4.08 -26.33 -7.67
CA ARG A 26 3.23 -25.47 -6.84
C ARG A 26 3.00 -26.07 -5.46
N PHE A 27 2.80 -27.38 -5.39
CA PHE A 27 2.58 -28.13 -4.17
C PHE A 27 3.84 -28.09 -3.28
N GLU A 28 5.00 -28.39 -3.85
CA GLU A 28 6.30 -28.29 -3.16
C GLU A 28 6.56 -26.88 -2.65
N ARG A 29 6.28 -25.85 -3.46
CA ARG A 29 6.43 -24.46 -3.03
C ARG A 29 5.51 -24.10 -1.86
N LYS A 30 4.31 -24.68 -1.80
CA LYS A 30 3.36 -24.46 -0.70
C LYS A 30 3.76 -25.26 0.55
N LEU A 31 4.28 -26.47 0.38
CA LEU A 31 4.78 -27.33 1.47
C LEU A 31 6.00 -26.74 2.15
N ASN A 32 6.94 -26.24 1.34
CA ASN A 32 8.21 -25.66 1.81
C ASN A 32 8.08 -24.18 2.19
N ARG A 33 6.88 -23.58 2.09
CA ARG A 33 6.66 -22.21 2.57
C ARG A 33 6.68 -22.25 4.10
N PRO A 34 7.63 -21.59 4.77
CA PRO A 34 7.60 -21.52 6.22
C PRO A 34 6.28 -20.89 6.64
N ASN A 35 5.56 -21.56 7.56
CA ASN A 35 4.35 -21.05 8.20
C ASN A 35 4.70 -19.79 9.00
N LYS A 36 4.83 -18.65 8.30
CA LYS A 36 4.87 -17.34 8.93
C LYS A 36 3.46 -17.12 9.45
N LYS A 37 3.22 -17.48 10.72
CA LYS A 37 2.08 -16.99 11.49
C LYS A 37 2.00 -15.50 11.17
N ALA A 38 0.94 -15.07 10.49
CA ALA A 38 0.69 -13.66 10.26
C ALA A 38 0.62 -13.04 11.64
N LYS A 39 1.72 -12.42 12.08
CA LYS A 39 1.68 -11.52 13.22
C LYS A 39 0.80 -10.40 12.74
N THR A 40 -0.44 -10.37 13.18
CA THR A 40 -1.32 -9.22 13.02
C THR A 40 -0.58 -8.05 13.66
N SER A 41 0.10 -7.31 12.79
CA SER A 41 0.88 -6.16 13.15
C SER A 41 -0.12 -5.11 13.62
N TRP A 42 -0.12 -4.81 14.92
CA TRP A 42 -0.87 -3.69 15.47
C TRP A 42 -0.45 -2.33 14.87
N LYS A 43 0.55 -2.29 13.98
CA LYS A 43 0.88 -1.10 13.20
C LYS A 43 -0.26 -0.67 12.27
N TRP A 44 -1.11 -1.60 11.83
CA TRP A 44 -2.31 -1.28 11.05
C TRP A 44 -3.34 -0.47 11.84
N LEU A 45 -3.42 -0.66 13.16
CA LEU A 45 -4.24 0.18 14.04
C LEU A 45 -3.56 1.54 14.31
N SER A 46 -2.24 1.62 14.16
CA SER A 46 -1.49 2.87 14.36
C SER A 46 -1.71 3.90 13.25
N VAL A 47 -2.11 3.49 12.05
CA VAL A 47 -2.42 4.42 10.94
C VAL A 47 -3.77 5.11 11.14
N ALA A 48 -4.81 4.39 11.56
CA ALA A 48 -6.09 5.02 11.89
C ALA A 48 -5.98 5.90 13.15
N ALA A 49 -5.24 5.42 14.16
CA ALA A 49 -4.95 6.21 15.36
C ALA A 49 -4.08 7.43 15.05
N SER A 50 -3.14 7.37 14.11
CA SER A 50 -2.33 8.53 13.73
C SER A 50 -3.17 9.59 13.01
N VAL A 51 -4.12 9.20 12.15
CA VAL A 51 -5.03 10.17 11.51
C VAL A 51 -5.97 10.81 12.55
N VAL A 52 -6.54 10.02 13.46
CA VAL A 52 -7.39 10.54 14.55
C VAL A 52 -6.60 11.39 15.54
N LEU A 53 -5.37 11.01 15.88
CA LEU A 53 -4.48 11.81 16.73
C LEU A 53 -4.01 13.07 16.01
N VAL A 54 -3.70 13.04 14.72
CA VAL A 54 -3.32 14.24 13.95
C VAL A 54 -4.50 15.21 13.85
N LEU A 55 -5.71 14.73 13.56
CA LEU A 55 -6.92 15.56 13.54
C LEU A 55 -7.29 16.09 14.92
N GLY A 56 -7.23 15.25 15.96
CA GLY A 56 -7.50 15.65 17.35
C GLY A 56 -6.45 16.59 17.93
N PHE A 57 -5.19 16.44 17.53
CA PHE A 57 -4.08 17.30 17.92
C PHE A 57 -4.11 18.65 17.17
N TRP A 58 -4.54 18.66 15.91
CA TRP A 58 -4.77 19.89 15.16
C TRP A 58 -5.89 20.73 15.78
N LEU A 59 -6.99 20.10 16.23
CA LEU A 59 -8.09 20.79 16.92
C LEU A 59 -7.76 21.15 18.39
N GLY A 60 -6.90 20.41 19.07
CA GLY A 60 -6.64 20.53 20.51
C GLY A 60 -5.40 21.34 20.92
N SER A 61 -4.47 21.66 20.01
CA SER A 61 -3.16 22.22 20.39
C SER A 61 -2.99 23.71 20.05
N ASN A 62 -3.70 24.58 20.76
CA ASN A 62 -3.44 26.04 20.75
C ASN A 62 -2.10 26.46 21.42
N HIS A 63 -1.16 25.52 21.63
CA HIS A 63 0.14 25.76 22.27
C HIS A 63 1.34 25.08 21.60
N GLN A 64 1.18 24.57 20.37
CA GLN A 64 2.35 24.16 19.57
C GLN A 64 2.92 25.40 18.86
N LYS A 65 4.24 25.58 18.89
CA LYS A 65 4.93 26.59 18.06
C LYS A 65 4.39 26.45 16.64
N LYS A 66 3.80 27.52 16.09
CA LYS A 66 3.22 27.52 14.74
C LYS A 66 4.29 27.03 13.75
N GLN A 67 4.17 25.78 13.30
CA GLN A 67 5.01 25.26 12.22
C GLN A 67 4.53 25.89 10.93
N MET A 68 5.46 26.41 10.14
CA MET A 68 5.15 26.99 8.84
C MET A 68 5.19 25.87 7.79
N ASP A 69 4.07 25.64 7.12
CA ASP A 69 3.96 24.70 6.01
C ASP A 69 3.84 25.44 4.66
N LEU A 70 3.72 24.71 3.55
CA LEU A 70 3.58 25.26 2.20
C LEU A 70 2.35 26.19 2.11
N ALA A 71 1.24 25.84 2.75
CA ALA A 71 0.04 26.67 2.82
C ALA A 71 0.28 28.06 3.46
N ASP A 72 1.19 28.17 4.44
CA ASP A 72 1.52 29.44 5.08
C ASP A 72 2.40 30.36 4.19
N VAL A 73 2.88 29.86 3.05
CA VAL A 73 3.70 30.64 2.12
C VAL A 73 2.88 31.68 1.39
N SER A 74 1.74 31.30 0.83
CA SER A 74 0.78 32.18 0.14
C SER A 74 -0.53 31.45 -0.12
N PRO A 75 -1.65 32.16 -0.40
CA PRO A 75 -2.92 31.54 -0.78
C PRO A 75 -2.77 30.59 -1.99
N LYS A 76 -1.89 30.93 -2.94
CA LYS A 76 -1.64 30.06 -4.09
C LYS A 76 -0.92 28.77 -3.70
N MET A 77 -0.04 28.82 -2.71
CA MET A 77 0.67 27.63 -2.23
C MET A 77 -0.21 26.76 -1.34
N GLU A 78 -1.19 27.35 -0.64
CA GLU A 78 -2.26 26.61 0.01
C GLU A 78 -3.09 25.80 -0.99
N GLU A 79 -3.52 26.41 -2.10
CA GLU A 79 -4.20 25.68 -3.19
C GLU A 79 -3.37 24.51 -3.72
N VAL A 80 -2.07 24.71 -3.90
CA VAL A 80 -1.14 23.67 -4.37
C VAL A 80 -1.04 22.52 -3.36
N GLN A 81 -0.89 22.83 -2.07
CA GLN A 81 -0.86 21.83 -1.01
C GLN A 81 -2.17 21.04 -0.97
N ASN A 82 -3.31 21.73 -0.99
CA ASN A 82 -4.63 21.09 -0.96
C ASN A 82 -4.84 20.16 -2.17
N TYR A 83 -4.42 20.59 -3.36
CA TYR A 83 -4.47 19.76 -4.57
C TYR A 83 -3.65 18.48 -4.42
N PHE A 84 -2.38 18.58 -4.01
CA PHE A 84 -1.52 17.41 -3.89
C PHE A 84 -1.99 16.45 -2.79
N VAL A 85 -2.31 16.98 -1.60
CA VAL A 85 -2.77 16.16 -0.47
C VAL A 85 -4.05 15.42 -0.80
N SER A 86 -5.05 16.10 -1.38
CA SER A 86 -6.31 15.47 -1.77
C SER A 86 -6.10 14.38 -2.84
N THR A 87 -5.28 14.66 -3.85
CA THR A 87 -4.97 13.71 -4.93
C THR A 87 -4.23 12.49 -4.40
N ILE A 88 -3.17 12.68 -3.61
CA ILE A 88 -2.41 11.59 -2.99
C ILE A 88 -3.32 10.70 -2.14
N ASN A 89 -4.18 11.31 -1.32
CA ASN A 89 -5.13 10.55 -0.49
C ASN A 89 -6.10 9.72 -1.34
N GLN A 90 -6.59 10.28 -2.45
CA GLN A 90 -7.44 9.55 -3.38
C GLN A 90 -6.69 8.39 -4.03
N GLU A 91 -5.46 8.61 -4.50
CA GLU A 91 -4.64 7.58 -5.13
C GLU A 91 -4.24 6.46 -4.14
N ILE A 92 -3.93 6.78 -2.89
CA ILE A 92 -3.70 5.77 -1.83
C ILE A 92 -4.97 4.95 -1.62
N LYS A 93 -6.15 5.58 -1.57
CA LYS A 93 -7.41 4.85 -1.45
C LYS A 93 -7.64 3.91 -2.64
N THR A 94 -7.37 4.37 -3.86
CA THR A 94 -7.43 3.54 -5.06
C THR A 94 -6.44 2.37 -4.97
N LEU A 95 -5.21 2.63 -4.53
CA LEU A 95 -4.18 1.62 -4.34
C LEU A 95 -4.64 0.51 -3.37
N GLU A 96 -5.17 0.90 -2.21
CA GLU A 96 -5.69 -0.02 -1.19
C GLU A 96 -6.89 -0.84 -1.65
N LEU A 97 -7.79 -0.26 -2.46
CA LEU A 97 -8.90 -1.01 -3.06
C LEU A 97 -8.44 -2.13 -4.01
N ASN A 98 -7.21 -2.04 -4.50
CA ASN A 98 -6.62 -3.05 -5.37
C ASN A 98 -5.73 -4.06 -4.62
N ARG A 99 -5.72 -4.04 -3.29
CA ARG A 99 -4.95 -4.96 -2.45
C ARG A 99 -5.50 -6.39 -2.53
N SER A 100 -4.61 -7.34 -2.80
CA SER A 100 -4.87 -8.77 -2.87
C SER A 100 -3.58 -9.55 -2.54
N LEU A 101 -3.66 -10.87 -2.45
CA LEU A 101 -2.47 -11.70 -2.20
C LEU A 101 -1.37 -11.51 -3.27
N ASP A 102 -1.76 -11.22 -4.51
CA ASP A 102 -0.83 -11.05 -5.64
C ASP A 102 -0.23 -9.64 -5.70
N THR A 103 -0.92 -8.64 -5.13
CA THR A 103 -0.50 -7.23 -5.18
C THR A 103 0.09 -6.72 -3.86
N GLU A 104 -0.08 -7.46 -2.76
CA GLU A 104 0.36 -7.09 -1.40
C GLU A 104 1.82 -6.59 -1.37
N SER A 105 2.74 -7.36 -1.94
CA SER A 105 4.17 -7.06 -1.85
C SER A 105 4.55 -5.74 -2.52
N ILE A 106 3.93 -5.41 -3.66
CA ILE A 106 4.23 -4.17 -4.39
C ILE A 106 3.54 -2.97 -3.75
N ILE A 107 2.36 -3.17 -3.14
CA ILE A 107 1.66 -2.13 -2.39
C ILE A 107 2.44 -1.78 -1.13
N GLU A 108 2.86 -2.77 -0.34
CA GLU A 108 3.66 -2.53 0.87
C GLU A 108 4.96 -1.77 0.55
N SER A 109 5.68 -2.19 -0.51
CA SER A 109 6.90 -1.50 -0.95
C SER A 109 6.62 -0.03 -1.31
N ALA A 110 5.50 0.25 -1.99
CA ALA A 110 5.14 1.62 -2.35
C ALA A 110 4.78 2.46 -1.11
N LEU A 111 4.08 1.88 -0.13
CA LEU A 111 3.74 2.57 1.13
C LEU A 111 4.98 2.89 1.96
N GLU A 112 5.97 1.98 2.01
CA GLU A 112 7.25 2.23 2.67
C GLU A 112 7.98 3.43 2.02
N GLU A 113 8.05 3.49 0.69
CA GLU A 113 8.65 4.63 -0.01
C GLU A 113 7.88 5.96 0.21
N LEU A 114 6.55 5.90 0.34
CA LEU A 114 5.74 7.07 0.66
C LEU A 114 6.00 7.56 2.09
N GLU A 115 6.23 6.66 3.04
CA GLU A 115 6.59 6.99 4.43
C GLU A 115 7.94 7.72 4.48
N GLU A 116 8.95 7.26 3.73
CA GLU A 116 10.23 7.96 3.62
C GLU A 116 10.08 9.37 3.05
N LEU A 117 9.20 9.56 2.04
CA LEU A 117 8.90 10.89 1.50
C LEU A 117 8.12 11.76 2.50
N GLU A 118 7.27 11.18 3.34
CA GLU A 118 6.59 11.88 4.41
C GLU A 118 7.55 12.41 5.47
N ASP A 119 8.51 11.60 5.89
CA ASP A 119 9.53 12.04 6.83
C ASP A 119 10.43 13.14 6.26
N ASN A 120 10.80 13.04 4.98
CA ASN A 120 11.51 14.12 4.28
C ASN A 120 10.68 15.43 4.22
N TYR A 121 9.37 15.34 4.04
CA TYR A 121 8.50 16.51 4.03
C TYR A 121 8.46 17.20 5.40
N LYS A 122 8.35 16.42 6.49
CA LYS A 122 8.42 16.96 7.85
C LYS A 122 9.73 17.70 8.11
N LEU A 123 10.85 17.20 7.58
CA LEU A 123 12.14 17.91 7.64
C LEU A 123 12.07 19.25 6.89
N PHE A 124 11.46 19.29 5.71
CA PHE A 124 11.28 20.54 4.98
C PHE A 124 10.39 21.54 5.72
N VAL A 125 9.31 21.11 6.37
CA VAL A 125 8.46 21.96 7.23
C VAL A 125 9.30 22.57 8.36
N GLN A 126 10.15 21.77 9.01
CA GLN A 126 11.05 22.26 10.06
C GLN A 126 12.07 23.28 9.51
N GLU A 127 12.69 23.00 8.36
CA GLU A 127 13.62 23.92 7.72
C GLU A 127 12.94 25.22 7.29
N LEU A 128 11.73 25.13 6.73
CA LEU A 128 10.91 26.26 6.30
C LEU A 128 10.57 27.14 7.52
N THR A 129 10.16 26.52 8.63
CA THR A 129 9.88 27.20 9.90
C THR A 129 11.11 27.91 10.48
N LYS A 130 12.30 27.28 10.41
CA LYS A 130 13.54 27.85 10.96
C LYS A 130 14.16 28.93 10.09
N ASN A 131 14.18 28.72 8.77
CA ASN A 131 14.94 29.55 7.83
C ASN A 131 14.06 30.53 7.05
N GLY A 132 12.73 30.45 7.14
CA GLY A 132 11.81 31.29 6.38
C GLY A 132 11.56 30.77 4.95
N LYS A 133 10.84 31.57 4.13
CA LYS A 133 10.29 31.22 2.80
C LYS A 133 11.36 31.05 1.70
N HIS A 134 12.32 30.15 1.90
CA HIS A 134 13.37 29.89 0.93
C HIS A 134 12.80 29.13 -0.28
N ARG A 135 12.92 29.72 -1.48
CA ARG A 135 12.46 29.10 -2.74
C ARG A 135 12.96 27.67 -2.93
N ARG A 136 14.18 27.36 -2.47
CA ARG A 136 14.76 26.01 -2.54
C ARG A 136 13.99 24.99 -1.69
N ILE A 137 13.56 25.37 -0.48
CA ILE A 137 12.80 24.49 0.43
C ILE A 137 11.39 24.26 -0.14
N ILE A 138 10.73 25.34 -0.59
CA ILE A 138 9.43 25.27 -1.26
C ILE A 138 9.48 24.33 -2.49
N ALA A 139 10.50 24.47 -3.32
CA ALA A 139 10.70 23.59 -4.47
C ALA A 139 10.94 22.13 -4.06
N ALA A 140 11.64 21.87 -2.96
CA ALA A 140 11.85 20.53 -2.43
C ALA A 140 10.54 19.90 -1.90
N MET A 141 9.69 20.69 -1.24
CA MET A 141 8.36 20.26 -0.78
C MET A 141 7.45 19.90 -1.96
N ILE A 142 7.40 20.74 -3.00
CA ILE A 142 6.63 20.44 -4.22
C ILE A 142 7.17 19.19 -4.92
N LYS A 143 8.49 19.06 -5.05
CA LYS A 143 9.12 17.87 -5.65
C LYS A 143 8.83 16.60 -4.85
N ASN A 144 8.71 16.71 -3.53
CA ASN A 144 8.31 15.60 -2.67
C ASN A 144 6.90 15.12 -3.02
N TYR A 145 5.92 16.03 -3.11
CA TYR A 145 4.56 15.68 -3.56
C TYR A 145 4.53 15.01 -4.93
N GLN A 146 5.28 15.56 -5.90
CA GLN A 146 5.38 14.98 -7.24
C GLN A 146 5.92 13.55 -7.23
N ARG A 147 6.94 13.27 -6.42
CA ARG A 147 7.50 11.92 -6.27
C ARG A 147 6.50 10.93 -5.67
N ARG A 148 5.69 11.38 -4.70
CA ARG A 148 4.64 10.51 -4.12
C ARG A 148 3.62 10.11 -5.18
N LEU A 149 3.19 11.05 -6.01
CA LEU A 149 2.29 10.74 -7.12
C LEU A 149 2.93 9.81 -8.15
N ASP A 150 4.19 10.00 -8.50
CA ASP A 150 4.92 9.09 -9.40
C ASP A 150 4.99 7.66 -8.83
N ILE A 151 5.21 7.52 -7.52
CA ILE A 151 5.16 6.22 -6.83
C ILE A 151 3.78 5.58 -6.91
N LEU A 152 2.73 6.36 -6.67
CA LEU A 152 1.36 5.85 -6.74
C LEU A 152 0.99 5.41 -8.16
N GLU A 153 1.29 6.25 -9.15
CA GLU A 153 1.02 5.98 -10.56
C GLU A 153 1.76 4.73 -11.06
N ARG A 154 3.07 4.61 -10.80
CA ARG A 154 3.85 3.44 -11.23
C ARG A 154 3.39 2.16 -10.53
N THR A 155 2.89 2.25 -9.30
CA THR A 155 2.41 1.08 -8.54
C THR A 155 1.06 0.61 -9.06
N LEU A 156 0.13 1.53 -9.31
CA LEU A 156 -1.16 1.22 -9.94
C LEU A 156 -0.97 0.57 -11.32
N LYS A 157 -0.05 1.08 -12.15
CA LYS A 157 0.29 0.45 -13.43
C LYS A 157 0.85 -0.97 -13.28
N GLN A 158 1.60 -1.26 -12.23
CA GLN A 158 2.10 -2.62 -11.96
C GLN A 158 0.96 -3.55 -11.53
N ILE A 159 0.06 -3.06 -10.69
CA ILE A 159 -1.14 -3.79 -10.28
C ILE A 159 -2.01 -4.15 -11.50
N ASP A 160 -2.25 -3.19 -12.40
CA ASP A 160 -3.05 -3.43 -13.60
C ASP A 160 -2.43 -4.51 -14.49
N LYS A 161 -1.09 -4.52 -14.62
CA LYS A 161 -0.37 -5.57 -15.35
C LYS A 161 -0.56 -6.95 -14.72
N ILE A 162 -0.49 -7.05 -13.38
CA ILE A 162 -0.69 -8.32 -12.65
C ILE A 162 -2.13 -8.82 -12.87
N LYS A 163 -3.12 -7.94 -12.70
CA LYS A 163 -4.54 -8.29 -12.88
C LYS A 163 -4.85 -8.75 -14.30
N ASN A 164 -4.34 -8.03 -15.29
CA ASN A 164 -4.55 -8.39 -16.70
C ASN A 164 -3.85 -9.70 -17.06
N SER A 165 -2.64 -9.95 -16.54
CA SER A 165 -1.93 -11.23 -16.76
C SER A 165 -2.70 -12.41 -16.16
N ASN A 166 -3.35 -12.24 -15.00
CA ASN A 166 -4.16 -13.29 -14.39
C ASN A 166 -5.45 -13.59 -15.17
N ASN A 167 -6.05 -12.57 -15.83
CA ASN A 167 -7.24 -12.77 -16.66
C ASN A 167 -6.95 -13.64 -17.89
N PHE A 168 -5.83 -13.42 -18.59
CA PHE A 168 -5.44 -14.26 -19.74
C PHE A 168 -5.19 -15.72 -19.33
N ASN A 169 -4.63 -15.96 -18.15
CA ASN A 169 -4.40 -17.32 -17.66
C ASN A 169 -5.71 -18.05 -17.32
N ASN A 170 -6.78 -17.33 -16.97
CA ASN A 170 -8.07 -17.96 -16.65
C ASN A 170 -8.92 -18.28 -17.89
N GLU A 171 -8.71 -17.58 -19.02
CA GLU A 171 -9.43 -17.83 -20.28
C GLU A 171 -8.85 -19.00 -21.10
N ILE A 172 -7.57 -19.35 -20.90
CA ILE A 172 -6.91 -20.47 -21.62
C ILE A 172 -7.35 -21.84 -21.08
N TYR A 173 -8.09 -21.89 -19.98
CA TYR A 173 -8.60 -23.13 -19.36
C TYR A 173 -10.13 -23.32 -19.53
N ILE A 174 -10.73 -22.76 -20.57
CA ILE A 174 -12.11 -23.06 -21.01
C ILE A 174 -12.05 -23.77 -22.36
#